data_AF-L1N5B6-F1
#
_entry.id   AF-L1N5B6-F1
#
_cell.length_a   1.000
_cell.length_b   1.000
_cell.length_c   1.000
_cell.angle_alpha   90.00
_cell.angle_beta   90.00
_cell.angle_gamma   90.00
#
_symmetry.space_group_name_H-M   'P 1'
#
loop_
_entity.id
_entity.type
_entity.pdbx_description
1 polymer ?
#
loop_
_entity_poly.entity_id
_entity_poly.type
_entity_poly.pdbx_seq_one_letter_code
_entity_poly.pdbx_strand_id
1 'polypeptide(L)'
;MKLVLGLDLGVGSVGWALIFITDSGEPIKILALGERIVSMDSNNSNEFSAGATCTLNQKKTKAKSVRKGYSRYVQRRDALTAELRHIGMMPDETLIKLPVLDLWQLRANAATEGKKLSLAEIGRVLYHINQRRGYKHGKSDVSSDNKQKGYVKAVNERYCMIQERQQTIGQYFALKLKETAVTTEKGTFYTFRIKDQVFPREAYEEEFVVAYSTKVLKFKQITTLLNVVICLMMLLLIVQRY
;
A
#
# COMPACT_ATOMS: atom_id res chain seq x y z
N MET A 1 37.51 37.86 -35.38
CA MET A 1 36.95 36.56 -35.83
C MET A 1 36.50 35.78 -34.62
N LYS A 2 35.24 35.33 -34.60
CA LYS A 2 34.68 34.57 -33.47
C LYS A 2 34.17 33.22 -33.94
N LEU A 3 34.24 32.25 -33.04
CA LEU A 3 33.74 30.91 -33.24
C LEU A 3 32.39 30.77 -32.51
N VAL A 4 31.35 30.36 -33.23
CA VAL A 4 30.00 30.16 -32.69
C VAL A 4 29.59 28.70 -32.83
N LEU A 5 29.06 28.13 -31.74
CA LEU A 5 28.45 26.81 -31.71
C LEU A 5 26.93 26.96 -31.69
N GLY A 6 26.27 26.52 -32.75
CA GLY A 6 24.82 26.33 -32.78
C GLY A 6 24.46 24.92 -32.32
N LEU A 7 23.47 24.80 -31.44
CA LEU A 7 22.94 23.53 -30.97
C LEU A 7 21.44 23.46 -31.26
N ASP A 8 21.01 22.39 -31.91
CA ASP A 8 19.61 22.04 -32.09
C ASP A 8 19.30 20.80 -31.24
N LEU A 9 18.50 20.99 -30.19
CA LEU A 9 18.21 19.97 -29.17
C LEU A 9 16.83 19.35 -29.44
N GLY A 10 16.82 18.24 -30.19
CA GLY A 10 15.65 17.42 -30.41
C GLY A 10 15.43 16.35 -29.33
N VAL A 11 14.27 15.69 -29.36
CA VAL A 11 13.95 14.61 -28.42
C VAL A 11 14.85 13.38 -28.63
N GLY A 12 15.17 13.06 -29.89
CA GLY A 12 15.98 11.89 -30.27
C GLY A 12 17.31 12.23 -30.92
N SER A 13 17.66 13.51 -31.04
CA SER A 13 18.91 13.92 -31.67
C SER A 13 19.41 15.27 -31.17
N VAL A 14 20.72 15.47 -31.30
CA VAL A 14 21.40 16.73 -31.03
C VAL A 14 22.16 17.12 -32.30
N GLY A 15 21.59 18.08 -33.04
CA GLY A 15 22.26 18.72 -34.16
C GLY A 15 23.26 19.76 -33.65
N TRP A 16 24.44 19.84 -34.26
CA TRP A 16 25.41 20.86 -33.92
C TRP A 16 26.11 21.40 -35.17
N ALA A 17 26.40 22.69 -35.15
CA ALA A 17 27.15 23.37 -36.20
C ALA A 17 28.14 24.36 -35.58
N LEU A 18 29.36 24.34 -36.09
CA LEU A 18 30.43 25.23 -35.67
C LEU A 18 30.74 26.19 -36.82
N ILE A 19 30.57 27.50 -36.57
CA ILE A 19 30.61 28.54 -37.61
C ILE A 19 31.61 29.62 -37.20
N PHE A 20 32.47 30.02 -38.14
CA PHE A 20 33.25 31.25 -38.01
C PHE A 20 32.42 32.45 -38.46
N ILE A 21 32.40 33.48 -37.61
CA ILE A 21 31.75 34.76 -37.88
C ILE A 21 32.75 35.92 -37.80
N THR A 22 32.45 37.01 -38.51
CA THR A 22 33.16 38.28 -38.37
C THR A 22 32.88 38.90 -37.00
N ASP A 23 33.66 39.91 -36.63
CA ASP A 23 33.39 40.66 -35.39
C ASP A 23 32.08 41.49 -35.47
N SER A 24 31.58 41.75 -36.70
CA SER A 24 30.27 42.33 -36.99
C SER A 24 29.11 41.33 -36.97
N GLY A 25 29.37 40.02 -36.80
CA GLY A 25 28.34 38.99 -36.69
C GLY A 25 27.94 38.30 -37.99
N GLU A 26 28.62 38.60 -39.11
CA GLU A 26 28.32 37.97 -40.39
C GLU A 26 28.98 36.58 -40.51
N PRO A 27 28.26 35.57 -41.00
CA PRO A 27 28.80 34.22 -41.16
C PRO A 27 29.81 34.15 -42.31
N ILE A 28 30.98 33.58 -42.04
CA ILE A 28 32.07 33.43 -43.01
C ILE A 28 32.13 31.99 -43.53
N LYS A 29 32.20 31.02 -42.62
CA LYS A 29 32.44 29.60 -42.97
C LYS A 29 31.89 28.65 -41.92
N ILE A 30 31.32 27.53 -42.36
CA ILE A 30 31.01 26.37 -41.52
C ILE A 30 32.30 25.54 -41.38
N LEU A 31 32.76 25.37 -40.14
CA LEU A 31 33.94 24.57 -39.82
C LEU A 31 33.61 23.08 -39.74
N ALA A 32 32.50 22.78 -39.07
CA ALA A 32 32.04 21.43 -38.86
C ALA A 32 30.54 21.45 -38.60
N LEU A 33 29.88 20.36 -38.97
CA LEU A 33 28.49 20.10 -38.67
C LEU A 33 28.32 18.62 -38.41
N GLY A 34 27.35 18.27 -37.60
CA GLY A 34 27.03 16.89 -37.32
C GLY A 34 25.74 16.74 -36.57
N GLU A 35 25.32 15.50 -36.44
CA GLU A 35 24.15 15.14 -35.66
C GLU A 35 24.51 13.95 -34.78
N ARG A 36 24.17 14.03 -33.49
CA ARG A 36 24.23 12.90 -32.59
C ARG A 36 22.83 12.35 -32.43
N ILE A 37 22.58 11.18 -33.02
CA ILE A 37 21.35 10.42 -32.79
C ILE A 37 21.43 9.77 -31.41
N VAL A 38 20.39 9.97 -30.60
CA VAL A 38 20.19 9.32 -29.31
C VAL A 38 19.11 8.27 -29.51
N SER A 39 19.52 7.01 -29.58
CA SER A 39 18.59 5.88 -29.77
C SER A 39 17.61 5.81 -28.60
N MET A 40 16.39 6.25 -28.84
CA MET A 40 15.26 6.04 -27.94
C MET A 40 14.33 4.99 -28.52
N ASP A 41 13.73 4.21 -27.63
CA ASP A 41 12.62 3.32 -28.00
C ASP A 41 11.42 4.19 -28.47
N SER A 42 10.80 3.82 -29.59
CA SER A 42 9.80 4.64 -30.30
C SER A 42 8.58 4.98 -29.45
N ASN A 43 8.27 4.13 -28.47
CA ASN A 43 7.20 4.40 -27.50
C ASN A 43 7.54 5.59 -26.58
N ASN A 44 8.80 5.75 -26.20
CA ASN A 44 9.22 6.82 -25.28
C ASN A 44 9.31 8.18 -25.99
N SER A 45 9.70 8.20 -27.26
CA SER A 45 9.68 9.44 -28.06
C SER A 45 8.26 9.97 -28.26
N ASN A 46 7.32 9.07 -28.57
CA ASN A 46 5.90 9.42 -28.73
C ASN A 46 5.27 9.89 -27.41
N GLU A 47 5.57 9.23 -26.29
CA GLU A 47 5.10 9.65 -24.97
C GLU A 47 5.64 11.04 -24.57
N PHE A 48 6.93 11.32 -24.83
CA PHE A 48 7.53 12.63 -24.56
C PHE A 48 6.93 13.73 -25.43
N SER A 49 6.79 13.50 -26.75
CA SER A 49 6.16 14.45 -27.68
C SER A 49 4.68 14.70 -27.37
N ALA A 50 3.99 13.71 -26.80
CA ALA A 50 2.61 13.85 -26.31
C ALA A 50 2.50 14.53 -24.94
N GLY A 51 3.61 14.99 -24.35
CA GLY A 51 3.64 15.66 -23.05
C GLY A 51 3.43 14.73 -21.85
N ALA A 52 3.60 13.42 -22.02
CA ALA A 52 3.51 12.48 -20.91
C ALA A 52 4.71 12.64 -19.97
N THR A 53 4.45 12.87 -18.68
CA THR A 53 5.47 13.01 -17.62
C THR A 53 6.03 11.66 -17.12
N CYS A 54 5.88 10.63 -17.93
CA CYS A 54 6.33 9.28 -17.66
C CYS A 54 7.86 9.20 -17.80
N THR A 55 8.57 8.83 -16.72
CA THR A 55 10.02 8.62 -16.80
C THR A 55 10.32 7.21 -17.32
N LEU A 56 11.40 7.06 -18.10
CA LEU A 56 11.90 5.76 -18.57
C LEU A 56 12.03 4.71 -17.45
N ASN A 57 12.38 5.18 -16.25
CA ASN A 57 12.58 4.35 -15.06
C ASN A 57 11.30 4.13 -14.24
N GLN A 58 10.16 4.66 -14.64
CA GLN A 58 8.89 4.51 -13.91
C GLN A 58 8.48 3.04 -13.81
N LYS A 59 8.58 2.28 -14.92
CA LYS A 59 8.29 0.82 -14.94
C LYS A 59 9.22 0.05 -13.99
N LYS A 60 10.53 0.32 -14.04
CA LYS A 60 11.52 -0.28 -13.13
C LYS A 60 11.26 0.07 -11.66
N THR A 61 10.90 1.32 -11.40
CA THR A 61 10.56 1.83 -10.06
C THR A 61 9.31 1.15 -9.52
N LYS A 62 8.25 1.04 -10.33
CA LYS A 62 7.01 0.32 -9.98
C LYS A 62 7.31 -1.14 -9.61
N ALA A 63 8.08 -1.85 -10.44
CA ALA A 63 8.47 -3.23 -10.17
C ALA A 63 9.31 -3.38 -8.88
N LYS A 64 10.25 -2.46 -8.64
CA LYS A 64 11.04 -2.41 -7.40
C LYS A 64 10.15 -2.21 -6.17
N SER A 65 9.18 -1.30 -6.24
CA SER A 65 8.24 -1.04 -5.15
C SER A 65 7.38 -2.26 -4.82
N VAL A 66 6.88 -2.99 -5.83
CA VAL A 66 6.11 -4.24 -5.64
C VAL A 66 6.96 -5.29 -4.91
N ARG A 67 8.20 -5.53 -5.37
CA ARG A 67 9.10 -6.51 -4.72
C ARG A 67 9.40 -6.15 -3.27
N LYS A 68 9.71 -4.88 -2.99
CA LYS A 68 9.93 -4.40 -1.61
C LYS A 68 8.68 -4.57 -0.75
N GLY A 69 7.49 -4.28 -1.30
CA GLY A 69 6.22 -4.49 -0.61
C GLY A 69 6.00 -5.94 -0.21
N TYR A 70 6.25 -6.86 -1.15
CA TYR A 70 6.14 -8.30 -0.93
C TYR A 70 7.15 -8.81 0.12
N SER A 71 8.43 -8.47 -0.02
CA SER A 71 9.47 -8.87 0.95
C SER A 71 9.13 -8.41 2.37
N ARG A 72 8.66 -7.17 2.54
CA ARG A 72 8.21 -6.66 3.84
C ARG A 72 6.96 -7.38 4.35
N TYR A 73 6.06 -7.80 3.47
CA TYR A 73 4.87 -8.57 3.86
C TYR A 73 5.27 -9.93 4.44
N VAL A 74 6.19 -10.63 3.76
CA VAL A 74 6.73 -11.92 4.24
C VAL A 74 7.38 -11.77 5.61
N GLN A 75 8.35 -10.86 5.74
CA GLN A 75 9.06 -10.62 7.01
C GLN A 75 8.11 -10.32 8.18
N ARG A 76 7.08 -9.49 7.95
CA ARG A 76 6.10 -9.17 9.00
C ARG A 76 5.27 -10.38 9.42
N ARG A 77 4.90 -11.22 8.47
CA ARG A 77 4.10 -12.42 8.74
C ARG A 77 4.94 -13.44 9.49
N ASP A 78 6.19 -13.64 9.07
CA ASP A 78 7.11 -14.57 9.72
C ASP A 78 7.42 -14.17 11.16
N ALA A 79 7.65 -12.88 11.42
CA ALA A 79 7.83 -12.35 12.77
C ALA A 79 6.58 -12.59 13.64
N LEU A 80 5.38 -12.28 13.13
CA LEU A 80 4.15 -12.54 13.87
C LEU A 80 3.95 -14.04 14.12
N THR A 81 4.21 -14.89 13.13
CA THR A 81 4.10 -16.35 13.27
C THR A 81 5.06 -16.88 14.33
N ALA A 82 6.29 -16.38 14.39
CA ALA A 82 7.27 -16.78 15.40
C ALA A 82 6.76 -16.43 16.81
N GLU A 83 6.26 -15.21 17.01
CA GLU A 83 5.71 -14.76 18.30
C GLU A 83 4.47 -15.55 18.71
N LEU A 84 3.49 -15.70 17.81
CA LEU A 84 2.27 -16.46 18.08
C LEU A 84 2.59 -17.91 18.47
N ARG A 85 3.65 -18.50 17.89
CA ARG A 85 4.10 -19.84 18.25
C ARG A 85 4.73 -19.87 19.63
N HIS A 86 5.60 -18.91 19.93
CA HIS A 86 6.29 -18.81 21.22
C HIS A 86 5.32 -18.74 22.40
N ILE A 87 4.23 -18.00 22.26
CA ILE A 87 3.21 -17.80 23.30
C ILE A 87 2.04 -18.79 23.25
N GLY A 88 2.06 -19.76 22.34
CA GLY A 88 0.97 -20.75 22.21
C GLY A 88 -0.37 -20.21 21.69
N MET A 89 -0.35 -19.13 20.89
CA MET A 89 -1.53 -18.53 20.27
C MET A 89 -1.66 -18.87 18.77
N MET A 90 -0.90 -19.83 18.25
CA MET A 90 -1.00 -20.19 16.83
C MET A 90 -2.40 -20.73 16.50
N PRO A 91 -3.05 -20.21 15.45
CA PRO A 91 -4.32 -20.76 14.99
C PRO A 91 -4.08 -22.13 14.34
N ASP A 92 -5.01 -23.05 14.55
CA ASP A 92 -5.03 -24.35 13.88
C ASP A 92 -5.54 -24.23 12.44
N GLU A 93 -5.53 -25.35 11.72
CA GLU A 93 -5.98 -25.39 10.33
C GLU A 93 -7.47 -25.02 10.19
N THR A 94 -8.30 -25.38 11.19
CA THR A 94 -9.73 -25.08 11.19
C THR A 94 -9.98 -23.58 11.29
N LEU A 95 -9.28 -22.88 12.18
CA LEU A 95 -9.34 -21.43 12.31
C LEU A 95 -8.77 -20.72 11.08
N ILE A 96 -7.70 -21.24 10.47
CA ILE A 96 -7.11 -20.67 9.26
C ILE A 96 -8.12 -20.70 8.11
N LYS A 97 -8.82 -21.83 7.93
CA LYS A 97 -9.79 -22.07 6.84
C LYS A 97 -11.23 -21.65 7.16
N LEU A 98 -11.45 -20.81 8.18
CA LEU A 98 -12.79 -20.31 8.51
C LEU A 98 -13.50 -19.70 7.30
N PRO A 99 -14.81 -19.96 7.13
CA PRO A 99 -15.66 -19.25 6.19
C PRO A 99 -15.57 -17.73 6.42
N VAL A 100 -15.82 -16.96 5.35
CA VAL A 100 -15.64 -15.50 5.38
C VAL A 100 -16.46 -14.86 6.49
N LEU A 101 -17.74 -15.24 6.63
CA LEU A 101 -18.60 -14.69 7.69
C LEU A 101 -18.06 -14.99 9.09
N ASP A 102 -17.66 -16.23 9.35
CA ASP A 102 -17.16 -16.65 10.67
C ASP A 102 -15.85 -15.96 11.02
N LEU A 103 -14.96 -15.76 10.04
CA LEU A 103 -13.72 -15.01 10.22
C LEU A 103 -13.99 -13.56 10.64
N TRP A 104 -14.94 -12.88 9.99
CA TRP A 104 -15.31 -11.51 10.35
C TRP A 104 -16.10 -11.45 11.65
N GLN A 105 -16.94 -12.45 11.93
CA GLN A 105 -17.62 -12.58 13.23
C GLN A 105 -16.62 -12.79 14.36
N LEU A 106 -15.54 -13.54 14.14
CA LEU A 106 -14.46 -13.74 15.10
C LEU A 106 -13.78 -12.41 15.47
N ARG A 107 -13.50 -11.57 14.46
CA ARG A 107 -12.98 -10.21 14.68
C ARG A 107 -13.97 -9.34 15.45
N ALA A 108 -15.26 -9.39 15.07
CA ALA A 108 -16.30 -8.63 15.76
C ALA A 108 -16.40 -9.04 17.24
N ASN A 109 -16.35 -10.35 17.52
CA ASN A 109 -16.37 -10.90 18.88
C ASN A 109 -15.13 -10.49 19.68
N ALA A 110 -13.96 -10.45 19.04
CA ALA A 110 -12.72 -9.99 19.67
C ALA A 110 -12.83 -8.53 20.15
N ALA A 111 -13.50 -7.67 19.39
CA ALA A 111 -13.73 -6.28 19.75
C ALA A 111 -14.97 -6.04 20.63
N THR A 112 -15.70 -7.09 21.01
CA THR A 112 -16.92 -6.97 21.84
C THR A 112 -16.65 -7.42 23.27
N GLU A 113 -17.03 -6.60 24.23
CA GLU A 113 -16.92 -6.91 25.65
C GLU A 113 -17.77 -8.13 26.05
N GLY A 114 -17.34 -8.89 27.06
CA GLY A 114 -18.04 -10.07 27.56
C GLY A 114 -17.93 -11.35 26.70
N LYS A 115 -17.56 -11.27 25.41
CA LYS A 115 -17.30 -12.47 24.59
C LYS A 115 -16.00 -13.15 24.99
N LYS A 116 -16.01 -14.48 25.22
CA LYS A 116 -14.80 -15.27 25.47
C LYS A 116 -14.25 -15.78 24.15
N LEU A 117 -12.94 -15.64 23.93
CA LEU A 117 -12.21 -16.24 22.82
C LEU A 117 -11.04 -17.04 23.40
N SER A 118 -10.70 -18.14 22.74
CA SER A 118 -9.49 -18.91 22.98
C SER A 118 -8.25 -18.17 22.48
N LEU A 119 -7.08 -18.60 22.97
CA LEU A 119 -5.78 -18.06 22.55
C LEU A 119 -5.54 -18.20 21.05
N ALA A 120 -5.91 -19.36 20.47
CA ALA A 120 -5.80 -19.63 19.05
C ALA A 120 -6.72 -18.73 18.20
N GLU A 121 -7.94 -18.47 18.68
CA GLU A 121 -8.89 -17.55 18.03
C GLU A 121 -8.38 -16.10 18.03
N ILE A 122 -7.82 -15.63 19.15
CA ILE A 122 -7.18 -14.30 19.21
C ILE A 122 -6.00 -14.26 18.23
N GLY A 123 -5.15 -15.29 18.22
CA GLY A 123 -4.07 -15.41 17.24
C GLY A 123 -4.56 -15.37 15.80
N ARG A 124 -5.69 -16.01 15.49
CA ARG A 124 -6.32 -15.95 14.16
C ARG A 124 -6.74 -14.54 13.76
N VAL A 125 -7.29 -13.76 14.70
CA VAL A 125 -7.68 -12.36 14.50
C VAL A 125 -6.44 -11.50 14.21
N LEU A 126 -5.40 -11.61 15.04
CA LEU A 126 -4.14 -10.90 14.84
C LEU A 126 -3.50 -11.23 13.49
N TYR A 127 -3.49 -12.51 13.13
CA TYR A 127 -2.98 -12.98 11.85
C TYR A 127 -3.76 -12.37 10.68
N HIS A 128 -5.08 -12.22 10.79
CA HIS A 128 -5.89 -11.60 9.76
C HIS A 128 -5.66 -10.09 9.62
N ILE A 129 -5.55 -9.37 10.74
CA ILE A 129 -5.24 -7.93 10.76
C ILE A 129 -3.85 -7.68 10.13
N ASN A 130 -2.87 -8.54 10.42
CA ASN A 130 -1.53 -8.44 9.81
C ASN A 130 -1.56 -8.58 8.27
N GLN A 131 -2.43 -9.44 7.75
CA GLN A 131 -2.62 -9.62 6.31
C GLN A 131 -3.20 -8.38 5.63
N ARG A 132 -4.08 -7.63 6.33
CA ARG A 132 -4.81 -6.48 5.82
C ARG A 132 -4.74 -5.33 6.82
N ARG A 133 -3.70 -4.50 6.72
CA ARG A 133 -3.40 -3.41 7.67
C ARG A 133 -3.82 -2.00 7.21
N GLY A 134 -4.75 -1.93 6.26
CA GLY A 134 -5.29 -0.67 5.75
C GLY A 134 -4.35 0.20 4.91
N TYR A 135 -4.95 1.29 4.42
CA TYR A 135 -4.28 2.33 3.67
C TYR A 135 -3.47 3.24 4.60
N LYS A 136 -2.21 3.54 4.25
CA LYS A 136 -1.41 4.52 4.98
C LYS A 136 -1.18 5.70 4.06
N HIS A 137 -1.52 6.89 4.55
CA HIS A 137 -1.31 8.13 3.82
C HIS A 137 0.17 8.29 3.44
N GLY A 138 0.40 8.60 2.16
CA GLY A 138 1.71 8.82 1.57
C GLY A 138 1.91 10.28 1.19
N LYS A 139 3.18 10.70 1.03
CA LYS A 139 3.52 12.05 0.56
C LYS A 139 2.93 12.36 -0.83
N SER A 140 2.66 11.34 -1.63
CA SER A 140 2.01 11.44 -2.94
C SER A 140 0.53 11.78 -2.89
N ASP A 141 -0.10 11.76 -1.71
CA ASP A 141 -1.55 11.97 -1.60
C ASP A 141 -1.95 13.44 -1.71
N VAL A 142 -0.95 14.32 -1.68
CA VAL A 142 -1.08 15.75 -1.96
C VAL A 142 -1.03 16.02 -3.48
N SER A 143 -0.93 14.97 -4.32
CA SER A 143 -0.91 15.13 -5.78
C SER A 143 -2.20 15.74 -6.31
N SER A 144 -2.11 16.37 -7.47
CA SER A 144 -3.24 16.97 -8.19
C SER A 144 -4.12 15.94 -8.94
N ASP A 145 -3.84 14.64 -8.84
CA ASP A 145 -4.62 13.60 -9.53
C ASP A 145 -6.00 13.39 -8.88
N ASN A 146 -7.06 13.72 -9.63
CA ASN A 146 -8.44 13.59 -9.19
C ASN A 146 -8.83 12.15 -8.80
N LYS A 147 -8.24 11.12 -9.42
CA LYS A 147 -8.53 9.72 -9.06
C LYS A 147 -7.99 9.37 -7.68
N GLN A 148 -6.76 9.80 -7.38
CA GLN A 148 -6.14 9.57 -6.09
C GLN A 148 -6.88 10.32 -4.98
N LYS A 149 -7.28 11.58 -5.23
CA LYS A 149 -8.11 12.35 -4.29
C LYS A 149 -9.45 11.68 -4.00
N GLY A 150 -10.15 11.19 -5.03
CA GLY A 150 -11.42 10.47 -4.87
C GLY A 150 -11.27 9.20 -4.02
N TYR A 151 -10.19 8.45 -4.23
CA TYR A 151 -9.89 7.27 -3.43
C TYR A 151 -9.65 7.59 -1.95
N VAL A 152 -8.78 8.58 -1.66
CA VAL A 152 -8.48 9.01 -0.28
C VAL A 152 -9.73 9.54 0.41
N LYS A 153 -10.54 10.33 -0.29
CA LYS A 153 -11.83 10.82 0.21
C LYS A 153 -12.75 9.67 0.60
N ALA A 154 -12.93 8.66 -0.26
CA ALA A 154 -13.75 7.49 0.05
C ALA A 154 -13.22 6.65 1.23
N VAL A 155 -11.90 6.57 1.42
CA VAL A 155 -11.31 5.92 2.61
C VAL A 155 -11.65 6.69 3.88
N ASN A 156 -11.55 8.02 3.86
CA ASN A 156 -11.85 8.88 5.01
C ASN A 156 -13.36 8.91 5.34
N GLU A 157 -14.23 8.96 4.33
CA GLU A 157 -15.69 8.90 4.53
C GLU A 157 -16.13 7.60 5.21
N ARG A 158 -15.57 6.47 4.77
CA ARG A 158 -15.83 5.17 5.42
C ARG A 158 -15.34 5.12 6.85
N TYR A 159 -14.20 5.76 7.12
CA TYR A 159 -13.68 5.87 8.47
C TYR A 159 -14.62 6.68 9.37
N CYS A 160 -15.06 7.86 8.94
CA CYS A 160 -16.06 8.65 9.67
C CYS A 160 -17.34 7.86 9.93
N MET A 161 -17.85 7.14 8.92
CA MET A 161 -19.06 6.33 9.06
C MET A 161 -18.94 5.24 10.15
N ILE A 162 -17.80 4.56 10.29
CA ILE A 162 -17.65 3.54 11.35
C ILE A 162 -17.45 4.18 12.73
N GLN A 163 -16.82 5.35 12.79
CA GLN A 163 -16.66 6.13 14.03
C GLN A 163 -18.02 6.62 14.56
N GLU A 164 -18.86 7.19 13.68
CA GLU A 164 -20.22 7.62 14.03
C GLU A 164 -21.08 6.48 14.58
N ARG A 165 -20.87 5.27 14.06
CA ARG A 165 -21.55 4.05 14.51
C ARG A 165 -20.92 3.40 15.74
N GLN A 166 -19.77 3.92 16.20
CA GLN A 166 -18.96 3.34 17.28
C GLN A 166 -18.65 1.85 17.04
N GLN A 167 -18.31 1.51 15.79
CA GLN A 167 -18.02 0.14 15.36
C GLN A 167 -16.57 0.00 14.90
N THR A 168 -15.96 -1.13 15.24
CA THR A 168 -14.71 -1.57 14.61
C THR A 168 -14.95 -2.10 13.18
N ILE A 169 -13.88 -2.21 12.38
CA ILE A 169 -13.99 -2.76 11.01
C ILE A 169 -14.52 -4.20 11.05
N GLY A 170 -14.04 -5.00 12.01
CA GLY A 170 -14.54 -6.35 12.28
C GLY A 170 -16.06 -6.41 12.48
N GLN A 171 -16.60 -5.56 13.37
CA GLN A 171 -18.04 -5.48 13.64
C GLN A 171 -18.83 -5.00 12.41
N TYR A 172 -18.36 -3.95 11.74
CA TYR A 172 -19.03 -3.40 10.57
C TYR A 172 -19.12 -4.42 9.42
N PHE A 173 -18.03 -5.13 9.11
CA PHE A 173 -18.06 -6.14 8.04
C PHE A 173 -18.85 -7.38 8.40
N ALA A 174 -18.79 -7.84 9.66
CA ALA A 174 -19.63 -8.97 10.10
C ALA A 174 -21.12 -8.64 9.93
N LEU A 175 -21.53 -7.42 10.30
CA LEU A 175 -22.90 -6.95 10.11
C LEU A 175 -23.28 -6.91 8.62
N LYS A 176 -22.45 -6.26 7.78
CA LYS A 176 -22.71 -6.11 6.35
C LYS A 176 -22.77 -7.45 5.60
N LEU A 177 -21.93 -8.40 5.97
CA LEU A 177 -21.98 -9.74 5.40
C LEU A 177 -23.30 -10.45 5.76
N LYS A 178 -23.78 -10.33 7.00
CA LYS A 178 -25.08 -10.90 7.39
C LYS A 178 -26.24 -10.27 6.63
N GLU A 179 -26.25 -8.94 6.52
CA GLU A 179 -27.30 -8.20 5.81
C GLU A 179 -27.38 -8.54 4.31
N THR A 180 -26.23 -8.87 3.70
CA THR A 180 -26.11 -9.15 2.26
C THR A 180 -26.02 -10.64 1.93
N ALA A 181 -26.33 -11.49 2.91
CA ALA A 181 -26.36 -12.93 2.73
C ALA A 181 -27.55 -13.31 1.84
N VAL A 182 -27.26 -13.99 0.73
CA VAL A 182 -28.26 -14.57 -0.16
C VAL A 182 -28.11 -16.08 -0.08
N THR A 183 -29.16 -16.74 0.37
CA THR A 183 -29.20 -18.21 0.48
C THR A 183 -29.88 -18.79 -0.74
N THR A 184 -29.16 -19.67 -1.43
CA THR A 184 -29.65 -20.47 -2.56
C THR A 184 -29.49 -21.94 -2.25
N GLU A 185 -30.11 -22.81 -3.05
CA GLU A 185 -30.02 -24.28 -2.92
C GLU A 185 -28.57 -24.81 -2.92
N LYS A 186 -27.65 -24.09 -3.56
CA LYS A 186 -26.22 -24.45 -3.66
C LYS A 186 -25.35 -23.89 -2.53
N GLY A 187 -25.93 -23.13 -1.61
CA GLY A 187 -25.23 -22.50 -0.48
C GLY A 187 -25.49 -20.99 -0.36
N THR A 188 -24.88 -20.40 0.67
CA THR A 188 -24.96 -18.97 0.97
C THR A 188 -23.79 -18.22 0.34
N PHE A 189 -24.09 -17.13 -0.36
CA PHE A 189 -23.09 -16.19 -0.86
C PHE A 189 -23.41 -14.77 -0.38
N TYR A 190 -22.40 -13.89 -0.45
CA TYR A 190 -22.50 -12.52 0.05
C TYR A 190 -22.28 -11.54 -1.10
N THR A 191 -23.21 -10.60 -1.29
CA THR A 191 -23.06 -9.57 -2.34
C THR A 191 -22.10 -8.45 -1.91
N PHE A 192 -21.84 -8.30 -0.61
CA PHE A 192 -20.91 -7.31 -0.08
C PHE A 192 -19.44 -7.60 -0.42
N ARG A 193 -18.82 -6.71 -1.20
CA ARG A 193 -17.43 -6.84 -1.65
C ARG A 193 -16.44 -6.21 -0.69
N ILE A 194 -15.91 -7.01 0.23
CA ILE A 194 -14.90 -6.59 1.22
C ILE A 194 -13.64 -6.00 0.56
N LYS A 195 -13.21 -6.53 -0.59
CA LYS A 195 -12.00 -6.07 -1.28
C LYS A 195 -12.07 -4.60 -1.71
N ASP A 196 -13.26 -4.10 -1.97
CA ASP A 196 -13.50 -2.73 -2.40
C ASP A 196 -13.60 -1.78 -1.20
N GLN A 197 -13.74 -2.35 0.01
CA GLN A 197 -13.92 -1.64 1.28
C GLN A 197 -12.59 -1.40 2.01
N VAL A 198 -11.85 -0.39 1.55
CA VAL A 198 -10.55 -0.03 2.14
C VAL A 198 -10.73 1.01 3.25
N PHE A 199 -10.10 0.74 4.39
CA PHE A 199 -10.05 1.61 5.57
C PHE A 199 -8.63 2.16 5.78
N PRO A 200 -8.50 3.31 6.45
CA PRO A 200 -7.20 3.85 6.84
C PRO A 200 -6.54 2.93 7.89
N ARG A 201 -5.21 2.99 8.01
CA ARG A 201 -4.45 2.13 8.93
C ARG A 201 -4.85 2.37 10.37
N GLU A 202 -5.12 3.62 10.70
CA GLU A 202 -5.59 4.11 11.98
C GLU A 202 -6.78 3.28 12.48
N ALA A 203 -7.77 3.00 11.62
CA ALA A 203 -8.92 2.17 11.96
C ALA A 203 -8.57 0.71 12.32
N TYR A 204 -7.52 0.14 11.71
CA TYR A 204 -7.05 -1.20 12.05
C TYR A 204 -6.25 -1.21 13.35
N GLU A 205 -5.52 -0.12 13.64
CA GLU A 205 -4.80 0.07 14.89
C GLU A 205 -5.79 0.20 16.06
N GLU A 206 -6.87 0.97 15.88
CA GLU A 206 -7.95 1.07 16.87
C GLU A 206 -8.65 -0.27 17.12
N GLU A 207 -9.04 -1.00 16.06
CA GLU A 207 -9.61 -2.34 16.25
C GLU A 207 -8.64 -3.28 16.96
N PHE A 208 -7.34 -3.23 16.62
CA PHE A 208 -6.33 -4.03 17.30
C PHE A 208 -6.27 -3.67 18.79
N VAL A 209 -6.24 -2.38 19.15
CA VAL A 209 -6.21 -1.92 20.54
C VAL A 209 -7.46 -2.36 21.30
N VAL A 210 -8.64 -2.23 20.72
CA VAL A 210 -9.90 -2.69 21.34
C VAL A 210 -9.87 -4.21 21.52
N ALA A 211 -9.59 -4.97 20.46
CA ALA A 211 -9.54 -6.44 20.53
C ALA A 211 -8.48 -6.95 21.51
N TYR A 212 -7.35 -6.25 21.61
CA TYR A 212 -6.28 -6.59 22.54
C TYR A 212 -6.64 -6.22 23.98
N SER A 213 -7.02 -4.97 24.24
CA SER A 213 -7.37 -4.50 25.60
C SER A 213 -8.49 -5.32 26.24
N THR A 214 -9.55 -5.64 25.49
CA THR A 214 -10.68 -6.43 26.01
C THR A 214 -10.28 -7.86 26.40
N LYS A 215 -9.27 -8.46 25.75
CA LYS A 215 -8.95 -9.90 25.91
C LYS A 215 -7.66 -10.16 26.68
N VAL A 216 -6.70 -9.24 26.61
CA VAL A 216 -5.32 -9.45 27.10
C VAL A 216 -5.10 -8.93 28.52
N LEU A 217 -5.90 -8.00 29.03
CA LEU A 217 -5.85 -7.62 30.46
C LEU A 217 -6.08 -8.83 31.41
N LYS A 218 -6.57 -9.97 30.90
CA LYS A 218 -6.71 -11.24 31.62
C LYS A 218 -5.47 -12.15 31.57
N PHE A 219 -4.51 -11.91 30.69
CA PHE A 219 -3.33 -12.77 30.50
C PHE A 219 -2.04 -11.96 30.77
N LYS A 220 -1.47 -12.12 31.97
CA LYS A 220 -0.26 -11.41 32.45
C LYS A 220 1.01 -11.58 31.59
N GLN A 221 1.05 -12.54 30.64
CA GLN A 221 2.24 -12.87 29.85
C GLN A 221 2.38 -12.09 28.52
N ILE A 222 1.42 -11.23 28.15
CA ILE A 222 1.27 -10.76 26.76
C ILE A 222 1.90 -9.36 26.53
N THR A 223 2.46 -8.69 27.53
CA THR A 223 3.06 -7.33 27.40
C THR A 223 4.14 -7.23 26.30
N THR A 224 4.82 -8.33 25.96
CA THR A 224 5.82 -8.39 24.88
C THR A 224 5.20 -8.29 23.47
N LEU A 225 3.97 -8.80 23.25
CA LEU A 225 3.29 -8.74 21.95
C LEU A 225 2.82 -7.34 21.58
N LEU A 226 2.50 -6.51 22.57
CA LEU A 226 2.08 -5.14 22.28
C LEU A 226 3.20 -4.38 21.56
N ASN A 227 4.45 -4.52 22.02
CA ASN A 227 5.60 -3.88 21.38
C ASN A 227 5.93 -4.49 20.01
N VAL A 228 5.82 -5.81 19.85
CA VAL A 228 6.12 -6.48 18.58
C VAL A 228 5.03 -6.22 17.53
N VAL A 229 3.75 -6.29 17.91
CA VAL A 229 2.63 -6.06 16.99
C VAL A 229 2.47 -4.57 16.66
N ILE A 230 2.65 -3.66 17.63
CA ILE A 230 2.72 -2.22 17.34
C ILE A 230 3.93 -1.90 16.46
N CYS A 231 5.12 -2.49 16.69
CA CYS A 231 6.25 -2.35 15.76
C CYS A 231 5.93 -2.89 14.36
N LEU A 232 5.25 -4.04 14.26
CA LEU A 232 4.88 -4.67 12.99
C LEU A 232 3.78 -3.90 12.22
N MET A 233 2.85 -3.25 12.93
CA MET A 233 1.77 -2.44 12.36
C MET A 233 2.23 -1.01 12.03
N MET A 234 2.93 -0.34 12.95
CA MET A 234 3.31 1.07 12.84
C MET A 234 4.63 1.30 12.10
N LEU A 235 5.73 0.58 12.36
CA LEU A 235 7.04 1.10 11.97
C LEU A 235 8.14 0.03 11.75
N LEU A 236 8.70 0.07 10.56
CA LEU A 236 9.94 -0.57 10.10
C LEU A 236 11.16 0.11 10.74
N LEU A 237 11.27 0.24 12.07
CA LEU A 237 12.24 1.19 12.65
C LEU A 237 13.08 0.76 13.84
N ILE A 238 13.24 -0.54 14.11
CA ILE A 238 14.35 -1.01 14.95
C ILE A 238 14.89 -2.28 14.29
N VAL A 239 16.22 -2.38 14.11
CA VAL A 239 16.98 -3.49 13.47
C VAL A 239 17.12 -3.45 11.92
N GLN A 240 17.44 -2.29 11.34
CA GLN A 240 18.31 -2.22 10.14
C GLN A 240 19.39 -1.12 10.28
N ARG A 241 19.89 -0.89 11.49
CA ARG A 241 21.26 -0.40 11.68
C ARG A 241 22.11 -1.60 12.06
N TYR A 242 22.67 -2.26 11.06
CA TYR A 242 24.02 -2.83 10.96
C TYR A 242 24.22 -3.18 9.49
#